data_AF-A0AAW9BCL5-F1
#
_entry.id   AF-A0AAW9BCL5-F1
#
_cell.length_a   1.000
_cell.length_b   1.000
_cell.length_c   1.000
_cell.angle_alpha   90.00
_cell.angle_beta   90.00
_cell.angle_gamma   90.00
#
_symmetry.space_group_name_H-M   'P 1'
#
loop_
_entity.id
_entity.type
_entity.pdbx_description
1 polymer ?
#
loop_
_entity_poly.entity_id
_entity_poly.type
_entity_poly.pdbx_seq_one_letter_code
_entity_poly.pdbx_strand_id
1 'polypeptide(L)'
;WVEDRELLLTQALGAMRLPSVDYLRIATKDEVIIELGTEITQDVVERRWPMQFSVGEKTFELAELTVQSDLSAVYQDLWQQFFFLLTTEAIKILLLMVGVLWVAFRLLVNPLQLLSGAVSDFSGGNAPSTVTLPKRWCFDEVSLLAQKYNRSVKKVREHQAELEAERD
;
A
#
# COMPACT_ATOMS: atom_id res chain seq x y z
N TRP A 1 19.85 -16.07 -57.98
CA TRP A 1 19.37 -16.49 -56.65
C TRP A 1 17.90 -16.09 -56.63
N VAL A 2 16.97 -17.03 -56.41
CA VAL A 2 15.53 -16.73 -56.30
C VAL A 2 15.21 -16.80 -54.82
N GLU A 3 14.84 -15.65 -54.26
CA GLU A 3 14.44 -15.53 -52.87
C GLU A 3 13.08 -16.19 -52.66
N ASP A 4 12.98 -17.21 -51.80
CA ASP A 4 11.72 -17.87 -51.48
C ASP A 4 10.94 -17.06 -50.44
N ARG A 5 10.17 -16.09 -50.94
CA ARG A 5 9.41 -15.14 -50.12
C ARG A 5 8.29 -15.81 -49.31
N GLU A 6 7.74 -16.91 -49.81
CA GLU A 6 6.69 -17.68 -49.11
C GLU A 6 7.25 -18.35 -47.85
N LEU A 7 8.46 -18.92 -47.95
CA LEU A 7 9.13 -19.52 -46.81
C LEU A 7 9.52 -18.47 -45.76
N LEU A 8 10.06 -17.33 -46.18
CA LEU A 8 10.42 -16.22 -45.27
C LEU A 8 9.19 -15.68 -44.54
N LEU A 9 8.07 -15.51 -45.23
CA LEU A 9 6.82 -15.07 -44.61
C LEU A 9 6.32 -16.07 -43.58
N THR A 10 6.37 -17.37 -43.89
CA THR A 10 5.96 -18.43 -42.96
C THR A 10 6.80 -18.43 -41.68
N GLN A 11 8.12 -18.23 -41.80
CA GLN A 11 9.01 -18.14 -40.65
C GLN A 11 8.77 -16.87 -39.83
N ALA A 12 8.57 -15.73 -40.50
CA ALA A 12 8.25 -14.46 -39.85
C ALA A 12 6.92 -14.52 -39.08
N LEU A 13 5.88 -15.14 -39.66
CA LEU A 13 4.61 -15.41 -38.99
C LEU A 13 4.77 -16.34 -37.78
N GLY A 14 5.68 -17.31 -37.84
CA GLY A 14 6.04 -18.15 -36.70
C GLY A 14 6.67 -17.36 -35.56
N ALA A 15 7.60 -16.44 -35.89
CA ALA A 15 8.27 -15.58 -34.91
C ALA A 15 7.30 -14.58 -34.25
N MET A 16 6.32 -14.04 -34.99
CA MET A 16 5.26 -13.16 -34.47
C MET A 16 4.34 -13.82 -33.43
N ARG A 17 4.35 -15.15 -33.29
CA ARG A 17 3.56 -15.84 -32.26
C ARG A 17 4.22 -15.82 -30.89
N LEU A 18 5.46 -15.34 -30.79
CA LEU A 18 6.14 -15.21 -29.51
C LEU A 18 5.52 -14.04 -28.72
N PRO A 19 5.23 -14.21 -27.42
CA PRO A 19 4.53 -13.23 -26.61
C PRO A 19 5.30 -11.93 -26.35
N SER A 20 6.55 -11.85 -26.81
CA SER A 20 7.46 -10.71 -26.66
C SER A 20 7.85 -10.10 -28.02
N VAL A 21 7.07 -10.37 -29.07
CA VAL A 21 7.33 -9.88 -30.42
C VAL A 21 6.08 -9.18 -30.92
N ASP A 22 6.10 -7.86 -30.89
CA ASP A 22 4.96 -7.02 -31.21
C ASP A 22 5.07 -6.43 -32.62
N TYR A 23 6.31 -6.30 -33.12
CA TYR A 23 6.58 -5.89 -34.49
C TYR A 23 7.83 -6.57 -35.06
N LEU A 24 7.76 -6.93 -36.33
CA LEU A 24 8.83 -7.59 -37.08
C LEU A 24 8.92 -7.01 -38.49
N ARG A 25 10.12 -6.60 -38.88
CA ARG A 25 10.43 -6.10 -40.22
C ARG A 25 11.63 -6.83 -40.81
N ILE A 26 11.51 -7.28 -42.05
CA ILE A 26 12.62 -7.78 -42.86
C ILE A 26 12.75 -6.83 -44.04
N ALA A 27 13.86 -6.10 -44.12
CA ALA A 27 14.10 -5.14 -45.18
C ALA A 27 15.53 -5.23 -45.72
N THR A 28 15.69 -5.02 -47.02
CA THR A 28 16.99 -4.72 -47.63
C THR A 28 17.25 -3.21 -47.56
N LYS A 29 18.39 -2.74 -48.11
CA LYS A 29 18.66 -1.29 -48.22
C LYS A 29 17.66 -0.55 -49.11
N ASP A 30 17.04 -1.25 -50.05
CA ASP A 30 16.26 -0.65 -51.13
C ASP A 30 14.76 -1.01 -51.07
N GLU A 31 14.40 -2.10 -50.38
CA GLU A 31 13.03 -2.65 -50.35
C GLU A 31 12.70 -3.30 -49.00
N VAL A 32 11.48 -3.06 -48.48
CA VAL A 32 10.91 -3.82 -47.37
C VAL A 32 10.31 -5.12 -47.93
N ILE A 33 10.81 -6.28 -47.48
CA ILE A 33 10.39 -7.60 -47.97
C ILE A 33 9.16 -8.08 -47.19
N ILE A 34 9.21 -7.99 -45.85
CA ILE A 34 8.13 -8.41 -44.94
C ILE A 34 8.00 -7.37 -43.82
N GLU A 35 6.77 -7.00 -43.51
CA GLU A 35 6.43 -6.17 -42.35
C GLU A 35 5.20 -6.75 -41.67
N LEU A 36 5.32 -7.04 -40.38
CA LEU A 36 4.29 -7.66 -39.56
C LEU A 36 4.15 -6.90 -38.24
N GLY A 37 2.91 -6.59 -37.87
CA GLY A 37 2.58 -5.81 -36.67
C GLY A 37 2.51 -4.31 -36.94
N THR A 38 2.62 -3.51 -35.87
CA THR A 38 2.63 -2.04 -35.93
C THR A 38 3.94 -1.51 -35.36
N GLU A 39 4.63 -0.64 -36.10
CA GLU A 39 5.88 -0.04 -35.64
C GLU A 39 5.67 0.73 -34.32
N ILE A 40 6.53 0.48 -33.34
CA ILE A 40 6.43 1.06 -32.00
C ILE A 40 7.50 2.15 -31.88
N THR A 41 7.08 3.38 -31.63
CA THR A 41 7.99 4.54 -31.58
C THR A 41 8.44 4.90 -30.16
N GLN A 42 7.78 4.39 -29.12
CA GLN A 42 8.04 4.74 -27.72
C GLN A 42 8.15 3.48 -26.85
N ASP A 43 8.99 3.53 -25.82
CA ASP A 43 9.23 2.42 -24.88
C ASP A 43 9.47 1.06 -25.56
N VAL A 44 10.20 1.09 -26.67
CA VAL A 44 10.47 -0.10 -27.49
C VAL A 44 11.84 -0.70 -27.16
N VAL A 45 11.89 -2.02 -27.05
CA VAL A 45 13.15 -2.75 -27.14
C VAL A 45 13.31 -3.28 -28.55
N GLU A 46 14.27 -2.70 -29.27
CA GLU A 46 14.57 -3.07 -30.65
C GLU A 46 15.84 -3.92 -30.74
N ARG A 47 15.78 -4.99 -31.53
CA ARG A 47 16.95 -5.78 -31.92
C ARG A 47 17.01 -5.94 -33.43
N ARG A 48 18.20 -5.73 -33.97
CA ARG A 48 18.50 -5.86 -35.39
C ARG A 48 19.50 -6.97 -35.62
N TRP A 49 19.21 -7.83 -36.58
CA TRP A 49 20.12 -8.90 -37.01
C TRP A 49 20.38 -8.80 -38.51
N PRO A 50 21.64 -8.63 -38.94
CA PRO A 50 21.97 -8.66 -40.36
C PRO A 50 21.86 -10.09 -40.88
N MET A 51 21.13 -10.27 -41.99
CA MET A 51 21.10 -11.51 -42.76
C MET A 51 22.22 -11.47 -43.79
N GLN A 52 23.27 -12.22 -43.50
CA GLN A 52 24.48 -12.28 -44.32
C GLN A 52 24.65 -13.69 -44.88
N PHE A 53 25.06 -13.79 -46.13
CA PHE A 53 25.42 -15.06 -46.77
C PHE A 53 26.87 -15.02 -47.23
N SER A 54 27.67 -16.00 -46.84
CA SER A 54 29.08 -16.08 -47.22
C SER A 54 29.31 -17.19 -48.25
N VAL A 55 30.02 -16.86 -49.33
CA VAL A 55 30.50 -17.83 -50.34
C VAL A 55 31.99 -17.61 -50.55
N GLY A 56 32.80 -18.58 -50.12
CA GLY A 56 34.26 -18.46 -50.14
C GLY A 56 34.74 -17.39 -49.15
N GLU A 57 35.49 -16.40 -49.63
CA GLU A 57 35.91 -15.22 -48.85
C GLU A 57 34.97 -14.01 -48.96
N LYS A 58 33.88 -14.10 -49.73
CA LYS A 58 32.97 -12.98 -49.97
C LYS A 58 31.71 -13.11 -49.13
N THR A 59 31.44 -12.09 -48.31
CA THR A 59 30.20 -11.94 -47.55
C THR A 59 29.25 -11.00 -48.30
N PHE A 60 28.00 -11.43 -48.47
CA PHE A 60 26.92 -10.65 -49.06
C PHE A 60 25.89 -10.30 -47.99
N GLU A 61 25.61 -9.01 -47.83
CA GLU A 61 24.50 -8.51 -47.02
C GLU A 61 23.21 -8.68 -47.82
N LEU A 62 22.28 -9.51 -47.33
CA LEU A 62 21.01 -9.79 -47.99
C LEU A 62 19.92 -8.84 -47.49
N ALA A 63 19.69 -8.82 -46.18
CA ALA A 63 18.61 -8.07 -45.54
C ALA A 63 18.90 -7.83 -44.04
N GLU A 64 18.09 -7.03 -43.36
CA GLU A 64 18.12 -6.79 -41.92
C GLU A 64 16.78 -7.22 -41.32
N LEU A 65 16.83 -8.07 -40.29
CA LEU A 65 15.68 -8.42 -39.45
C LEU A 65 15.63 -7.47 -38.26
N THR A 66 14.59 -6.65 -38.19
CA THR A 66 14.26 -5.79 -37.05
C THR A 66 13.11 -6.41 -36.27
N VAL A 67 13.30 -6.63 -34.96
CA VAL A 67 12.25 -7.08 -34.04
C VAL A 67 12.09 -6.05 -32.94
N GLN A 68 10.85 -5.69 -32.65
CA GLN A 68 10.47 -4.72 -31.62
C GLN A 68 9.50 -5.37 -30.63
N SER A 69 9.62 -4.98 -29.37
CA SER A 69 8.68 -5.34 -28.31
C SER A 69 8.23 -4.11 -27.53
N ASP A 70 6.95 -4.07 -27.18
CA ASP A 70 6.29 -3.02 -26.42
C ASP A 70 6.49 -3.23 -24.91
N LEU A 71 7.17 -2.30 -24.24
CA LEU A 71 7.28 -2.31 -22.77
C LEU A 71 6.19 -1.50 -22.07
N SER A 72 5.42 -0.67 -22.78
CA SER A 72 4.39 0.18 -22.19
C SER A 72 3.33 -0.65 -21.46
N ALA A 73 2.93 -1.78 -22.03
CA ALA A 73 1.99 -2.72 -21.40
C ALA A 73 2.51 -3.24 -20.05
N VAL A 74 3.81 -3.56 -19.98
CA VAL A 74 4.46 -4.05 -18.75
C VAL A 74 4.51 -2.96 -17.69
N TYR A 75 4.91 -1.75 -18.07
CA TYR A 75 4.95 -0.62 -17.14
C TYR A 75 3.55 -0.25 -16.62
N GLN A 76 2.52 -0.30 -17.46
CA GLN A 76 1.16 0.01 -17.05
C GLN A 76 0.66 -0.97 -15.97
N ASP A 77 0.91 -2.27 -16.13
CA ASP A 77 0.54 -3.28 -15.14
C ASP A 77 1.32 -3.09 -13.83
N LEU A 78 2.62 -2.79 -13.92
CA LEU A 78 3.44 -2.46 -12.74
C LEU A 78 2.90 -1.24 -11.98
N TRP A 79 2.54 -0.17 -12.69
CA TRP A 79 1.95 1.01 -12.07
C TRP A 79 0.62 0.70 -11.39
N GLN A 80 -0.25 -0.07 -12.04
CA GLN A 80 -1.53 -0.46 -11.48
C GLN A 80 -1.34 -1.26 -10.18
N GLN A 81 -0.45 -2.25 -10.20
CA GLN A 81 -0.15 -3.06 -9.01
C GLN A 81 0.51 -2.23 -7.90
N PHE A 82 1.43 -1.32 -8.25
CA PHE A 82 2.09 -0.44 -7.29
C PHE A 82 1.08 0.44 -6.55
N PHE A 83 0.19 1.13 -7.28
CA PHE A 83 -0.82 1.99 -6.64
C PHE A 83 -1.83 1.17 -5.84
N PHE A 84 -2.22 -0.01 -6.34
CA PHE A 84 -3.11 -0.90 -5.60
C PHE A 84 -2.51 -1.35 -4.27
N LEU A 85 -1.23 -1.75 -4.28
CA LEU A 85 -0.53 -2.16 -3.07
C LEU A 85 -0.35 -0.98 -2.11
N LEU A 86 0.12 0.16 -2.62
CA LEU A 86 0.37 1.36 -1.83
C LEU A 86 -0.90 1.84 -1.11
N THR A 87 -2.01 1.94 -1.84
CA THR A 87 -3.29 2.40 -1.28
C THR A 87 -3.85 1.41 -0.27
N THR A 88 -3.80 0.11 -0.57
CA THR A 88 -4.27 -0.94 0.33
C THR A 88 -3.49 -0.94 1.64
N GLU A 89 -2.16 -0.88 1.58
CA GLU A 89 -1.32 -0.84 2.78
C GLU A 89 -1.51 0.46 3.57
N ALA A 90 -1.62 1.61 2.89
CA ALA A 90 -1.91 2.88 3.55
C ALA A 90 -3.25 2.85 4.31
N ILE A 91 -4.31 2.31 3.70
CA ILE A 91 -5.63 2.18 4.33
C ILE A 91 -5.56 1.27 5.54
N LYS A 92 -4.88 0.11 5.46
CA LYS A 92 -4.72 -0.81 6.60
C LYS A 92 -4.05 -0.13 7.79
N ILE A 93 -2.93 0.55 7.54
CA ILE A 93 -2.16 1.24 8.59
C ILE A 93 -3.00 2.37 9.20
N LEU A 94 -3.69 3.15 8.36
CA LEU A 94 -4.55 4.24 8.81
C LEU A 94 -5.70 3.72 9.69
N LEU A 95 -6.39 2.66 9.27
CA LEU A 95 -7.46 2.04 10.05
C LEU A 95 -6.94 1.48 11.38
N LEU A 96 -5.76 0.85 11.37
CA LEU A 96 -5.13 0.34 12.59
C LEU A 96 -4.82 1.49 13.55
N MET A 97 -4.21 2.57 13.06
CA MET A 97 -3.87 3.74 13.87
C MET A 97 -5.12 4.43 14.44
N VAL A 98 -6.16 4.62 13.62
CA VAL A 98 -7.44 5.18 14.07
C VAL A 98 -8.10 4.26 15.10
N GLY A 99 -8.07 2.94 14.90
CA GLY A 99 -8.59 1.96 15.84
C GLY A 99 -7.88 2.01 17.19
N VAL A 100 -6.54 2.03 17.19
CA VAL A 100 -5.73 2.15 18.40
C VAL A 100 -6.02 3.47 19.11
N LEU A 101 -6.06 4.59 18.37
CA LEU A 101 -6.35 5.90 18.94
C LEU A 101 -7.75 5.97 19.55
N TRP A 102 -8.75 5.41 18.87
CA TRP A 102 -10.12 5.35 19.36
C TRP A 102 -10.24 4.53 20.65
N VAL A 103 -9.57 3.37 20.69
CA VAL A 103 -9.49 2.53 21.90
C VAL A 103 -8.80 3.27 23.04
N ALA A 104 -7.66 3.91 22.78
CA ALA A 104 -6.92 4.68 23.78
C ALA A 104 -7.75 5.87 24.31
N PHE A 105 -8.43 6.60 23.42
CA PHE A 105 -9.28 7.72 23.81
C PHE A 105 -10.45 7.26 24.70
N ARG A 106 -11.08 6.14 24.35
CA ARG A 106 -12.19 5.57 25.11
C ARG A 106 -11.77 5.00 26.47
N LEU A 107 -10.63 4.32 26.54
CA LEU A 107 -10.18 3.61 27.76
C LEU A 107 -9.37 4.51 28.70
N LEU A 108 -8.56 5.42 28.18
CA LEU A 108 -7.63 6.22 28.97
C LEU A 108 -8.14 7.65 29.12
N VAL A 109 -8.34 8.36 28.00
CA VAL A 109 -8.55 9.81 28.03
C VAL A 109 -9.87 10.18 28.71
N ASN A 110 -10.99 9.58 28.30
CA ASN A 110 -12.31 9.91 28.87
C ASN A 110 -12.38 9.63 30.40
N PRO A 111 -11.97 8.46 30.91
CA PRO A 111 -11.97 8.19 32.35
C PRO A 111 -11.03 9.10 33.15
N LEU A 112 -9.86 9.44 32.60
CA LEU A 112 -8.91 10.34 33.26
C LEU A 112 -9.45 11.76 33.37
N GLN A 113 -10.17 12.25 32.35
CA GLN A 113 -10.85 13.54 32.42
C GLN A 113 -11.93 13.57 33.51
N LEU A 114 -12.73 12.50 33.63
CA LEU A 114 -13.74 12.38 34.69
C LEU A 114 -13.11 12.32 36.09
N LEU A 115 -12.01 11.57 36.24
CA LEU A 115 -11.25 11.50 37.50
C LEU A 115 -10.66 12.86 37.87
N SER A 116 -10.03 13.55 36.91
CA SER A 116 -9.48 14.89 37.11
C SER A 116 -10.56 15.88 37.56
N GLY A 117 -11.72 15.88 36.88
CA GLY A 117 -12.84 16.75 37.22
C GLY A 117 -13.36 16.52 38.63
N ALA A 118 -13.53 15.27 39.05
CA ALA A 118 -14.01 14.95 40.39
C ALA A 118 -13.01 15.29 41.50
N VAL A 119 -11.71 15.19 41.24
CA VAL A 119 -10.67 15.63 42.19
C VAL A 119 -10.71 17.13 42.42
N SER A 120 -11.02 17.91 41.38
CA SER A 120 -11.17 19.37 41.48
C SER A 120 -12.52 19.83 42.02
N ASP A 121 -13.49 18.93 42.17
CA ASP A 121 -14.85 19.27 42.57
C ASP A 121 -15.09 19.05 44.07
N PHE A 122 -15.29 20.16 44.78
CA PHE A 122 -15.62 20.22 46.21
C PHE A 122 -17.03 20.77 46.45
N SER A 123 -17.91 20.75 45.45
CA SER A 123 -19.24 21.38 45.51
C SER A 123 -20.17 20.82 46.61
N GLY A 124 -19.85 19.68 47.21
CA GLY A 124 -20.62 19.03 48.27
C GLY A 124 -20.17 19.33 49.71
N GLY A 125 -19.22 20.24 49.95
CA GLY A 125 -18.73 20.62 51.29
C GLY A 125 -17.21 20.51 51.44
N ASN A 126 -16.72 20.12 52.63
CA ASN A 126 -15.29 20.07 52.96
C ASN A 126 -14.55 18.81 52.46
N ALA A 127 -15.18 17.98 51.63
CA ALA A 127 -14.61 16.76 51.08
C ALA A 127 -14.83 16.65 49.56
N PRO A 128 -13.89 16.04 48.81
CA PRO A 128 -14.03 15.85 47.37
C PRO A 128 -15.27 15.02 46.99
N SER A 129 -15.76 15.18 45.75
CA SER A 129 -16.84 14.36 45.17
C SER A 129 -16.36 12.95 44.80
N THR A 130 -17.20 11.92 44.98
CA THR A 130 -16.89 10.55 44.52
C THR A 130 -17.04 10.42 43.01
N VAL A 131 -16.16 9.66 42.37
CA VAL A 131 -16.16 9.44 40.91
C VAL A 131 -17.00 8.22 40.56
N THR A 132 -17.90 8.35 39.60
CA THR A 132 -18.56 7.17 38.98
C THR A 132 -18.06 7.03 37.54
N LEU A 133 -17.33 5.94 37.27
CA LEU A 133 -16.89 5.63 35.91
C LEU A 133 -18.04 4.96 35.13
N PRO A 134 -18.19 5.24 33.83
CA PRO A 134 -19.17 4.56 32.97
C PRO A 134 -18.87 3.06 32.89
N LYS A 135 -19.89 2.24 32.58
CA LYS A 135 -19.76 0.76 32.50
C LYS A 135 -18.68 0.36 31.50
N ARG A 136 -17.60 -0.25 32.00
CA ARG A 136 -16.42 -0.67 31.21
C ARG A 136 -16.49 -2.17 30.92
N TRP A 137 -15.92 -2.58 29.79
CA TRP A 137 -15.86 -4.00 29.40
C TRP A 137 -14.74 -4.77 30.09
N CYS A 138 -13.69 -4.09 30.54
CA CYS A 138 -12.59 -4.69 31.28
C CYS A 138 -12.35 -3.90 32.57
N PHE A 139 -12.04 -4.61 33.65
CA PHE A 139 -11.56 -3.99 34.89
C PHE A 139 -10.04 -3.81 34.77
N ASP A 140 -9.63 -2.57 34.52
CA ASP A 140 -8.24 -2.18 34.29
C ASP A 140 -7.69 -1.28 35.42
N GLU A 141 -6.45 -0.82 35.26
CA GLU A 141 -5.74 0.01 36.24
C GLU A 141 -6.50 1.30 36.58
N VAL A 142 -7.17 1.90 35.59
CA VAL A 142 -7.96 3.14 35.79
C VAL A 142 -9.23 2.84 36.60
N SER A 143 -9.82 1.66 36.44
CA SER A 143 -10.95 1.20 37.24
C SER A 143 -10.55 0.95 38.69
N LEU A 144 -9.39 0.32 38.90
CA LEU A 144 -8.78 0.14 40.21
C LEU A 144 -8.46 1.49 40.87
N LEU A 145 -7.94 2.45 40.10
CA LEU A 145 -7.63 3.79 40.58
C LEU A 145 -8.88 4.52 41.06
N ALA A 146 -9.97 4.51 40.30
CA ALA A 146 -11.23 5.12 40.70
C ALA A 146 -11.80 4.48 41.98
N GLN A 147 -11.70 3.15 42.12
CA GLN A 147 -12.14 2.47 43.33
C GLN A 147 -11.33 2.89 44.56
N LYS A 148 -9.99 2.96 44.43
CA LYS A 148 -9.10 3.42 45.50
C LYS A 148 -9.37 4.88 45.87
N TYR A 149 -9.56 5.74 44.88
CA TYR A 149 -9.92 7.15 45.09
C TYR A 149 -11.22 7.28 45.89
N ASN A 150 -12.30 6.62 45.45
CA ASN A 150 -13.59 6.66 46.14
C ASN A 150 -13.51 6.13 47.57
N ARG A 151 -12.72 5.07 47.80
CA ARG A 151 -12.48 4.54 49.15
C ARG A 151 -11.78 5.56 50.04
N SER A 152 -10.83 6.31 49.49
CA SER A 152 -10.13 7.39 50.20
C SER A 152 -11.08 8.52 50.55
N VAL A 153 -11.89 8.99 49.59
CA VAL A 153 -12.91 10.03 49.82
C VAL A 153 -13.89 9.60 50.92
N LYS A 154 -14.34 8.35 50.92
CA LYS A 154 -15.23 7.83 51.95
C LYS A 154 -14.60 7.89 53.35
N LYS A 155 -13.35 7.45 53.49
CA LYS A 155 -12.62 7.51 54.78
C LYS A 155 -12.44 8.95 55.28
N VAL A 156 -12.12 9.89 54.39
CA VAL A 156 -11.98 11.30 54.76
C VAL A 156 -13.31 11.86 55.30
N ARG A 157 -14.43 11.53 54.64
CA ARG A 157 -15.76 11.93 55.12
C ARG A 157 -16.13 11.30 56.46
N GLU A 158 -15.80 10.03 56.66
CA GLU A 158 -16.01 9.33 57.94
C GLU A 158 -15.24 10.02 59.08
N HIS A 159 -13.94 10.29 58.90
CA HIS A 159 -13.14 10.99 59.92
C HIS A 159 -13.59 12.42 60.18
N GLN A 160 -14.04 13.15 59.16
CA GLN A 160 -14.59 14.49 59.35
C GLN A 160 -15.88 14.46 60.19
N ALA A 161 -16.77 13.49 59.93
CA ALA A 161 -18.00 13.33 60.71
C ALA A 161 -17.72 12.94 62.17
N GLU A 162 -16.70 12.12 62.44
CA GLU A 162 -16.26 11.80 63.80
C GLU A 162 -15.77 13.06 64.54
N LEU A 163 -14.94 13.89 63.89
CA LEU A 163 -14.42 15.12 64.48
C LEU A 163 -15.51 16.18 64.75
N GLU A 164 -16.56 16.22 63.92
CA GLU A 164 -17.71 17.10 64.16
C GLU A 164 -18.55 16.60 65.36
N ALA A 165 -18.73 15.29 65.50
CA ALA A 165 -19.47 14.70 66.62
C ALA A 165 -18.77 14.83 67.98
N GLU A 166 -17.43 14.94 68.01
CA GLU A 166 -16.66 15.22 69.24
C GLU A 166 -16.67 16.70 69.64
N ARG A 167 -17.11 17.59 68.74
CA ARG A 167 -17.08 19.05 68.95
C ARG A 167 -18.40 19.61 69.51
N ASP A 168 -19.48 18.82 69.44
CA ASP A 168 -20.81 19.09 70.00
C ASP A 168 -20.99 18.42 71.38
#